data_AF-A0A6G0IPM6-F1
#
_entry.id   AF-A0A6G0IPM6-F1
#
_cell.length_a   1.000
_cell.length_b   1.000
_cell.length_c   1.000
_cell.angle_alpha   90.00
_cell.angle_beta   90.00
_cell.angle_gamma   90.00
#
_symmetry.space_group_name_H-M   'P 1'
#
loop_
_entity.id
_entity.type
_entity.pdbx_description
1 polymer ?
#
loop_
_entity_poly.entity_id
_entity_poly.type
_entity_poly.pdbx_seq_one_letter_code
_entity_poly.pdbx_strand_id
1 'polypeptide(L)'
;MGLLLPSILLLSVFTLTAGLDFQQGSKPGQSVFVKHSYIEEKAAKIVKRSLPSWLAASSAQHRIKRRSTEQGDSCKTLQGYDTKLADNTHSYLFNDLSGSVSLAWVGDGTGVILALTTFQVPFFMLRLGQSKLYRSENYGKTFQDVTSLINNTFIRSEFGIAIGPENSGKVILTGEVSGGHGFRIFVSDDFGKSFSHHDLPFVPLMQITYNPGDSNVLLVLSNSYELWLSEDFGSNWKKVHDMVCLVKWGRKNTIFFTASLNGSCSDRGMLELRQDDRLWQNHQDCCQ
;
A
#
# COMPACT_ATOMS: atom_id res chain seq x y z
N MET A 1 -19.00 69.78 -8.25
CA MET A 1 -17.68 69.16 -8.48
C MET A 1 -17.64 67.92 -7.60
N GLY A 2 -17.99 66.74 -8.11
CA GLY A 2 -17.14 65.88 -8.94
C GLY A 2 -16.50 64.84 -8.00
N LEU A 3 -16.39 63.54 -8.27
CA LEU A 3 -16.66 62.72 -9.45
C LEU A 3 -16.83 61.27 -8.95
N LEU A 4 -17.70 60.53 -9.62
CA LEU A 4 -17.80 59.07 -9.60
C LEU A 4 -16.57 58.46 -10.27
N LEU A 5 -16.05 57.32 -9.79
CA LEU A 5 -15.80 56.13 -10.62
C LEU A 5 -15.37 54.90 -9.77
N PRO A 6 -15.78 53.67 -10.16
CA PRO A 6 -15.60 52.44 -9.39
C PRO A 6 -14.35 51.66 -9.83
N SER A 7 -13.68 51.00 -8.88
CA SER A 7 -12.61 50.05 -9.19
C SER A 7 -13.18 48.67 -9.52
N ILE A 8 -12.80 48.20 -10.69
CA ILE A 8 -13.23 46.99 -11.38
C ILE A 8 -12.75 45.74 -10.61
N LEU A 9 -13.68 44.85 -10.28
CA LEU A 9 -13.39 43.51 -9.75
C LEU A 9 -12.94 42.62 -10.93
N LEU A 10 -11.64 42.32 -11.00
CA LEU A 10 -11.08 41.35 -11.95
C LEU A 10 -11.48 39.93 -11.53
N LEU A 11 -12.53 39.40 -12.16
CA LEU A 11 -12.87 37.97 -12.14
C LEU A 11 -11.90 37.23 -13.08
N SER A 12 -10.93 36.52 -12.51
CA SER A 12 -10.10 35.57 -13.26
C SER A 12 -10.94 34.33 -13.60
N VAL A 13 -11.37 34.22 -14.87
CA VAL A 13 -11.99 33.01 -15.41
C VAL A 13 -10.87 32.02 -15.73
N PHE A 14 -10.69 30.99 -14.90
CA PHE A 14 -9.92 29.80 -15.26
C PHE A 14 -10.82 28.93 -16.15
N THR A 15 -10.45 28.80 -17.42
CA THR A 15 -11.05 27.84 -18.35
C THR A 15 -10.55 26.43 -18.00
N LEU A 16 -11.37 25.68 -17.27
CA LEU A 16 -11.25 24.23 -17.18
C LEU A 16 -11.73 23.63 -18.50
N THR A 17 -10.81 23.16 -19.33
CA THR A 17 -11.12 22.28 -20.47
C THR A 17 -11.52 20.91 -19.93
N ALA A 18 -12.81 20.73 -19.68
CA ALA A 18 -13.40 19.41 -19.46
C ALA A 18 -13.52 18.69 -20.81
N GLY A 19 -12.60 17.76 -21.07
CA GLY A 19 -12.80 16.74 -22.11
C GLY A 19 -13.83 15.73 -21.61
N LEU A 20 -15.09 15.91 -22.01
CA LEU A 20 -16.13 14.90 -21.89
C LEU A 20 -16.17 14.11 -23.20
N ASP A 21 -15.79 12.83 -23.14
CA ASP A 21 -16.28 11.83 -24.09
C ASP A 21 -16.68 10.59 -23.28
N PHE A 22 -17.93 10.58 -22.84
CA PHE A 22 -18.59 9.37 -22.38
C PHE A 22 -19.97 9.31 -23.04
N GLN A 23 -20.02 8.67 -24.20
CA GLN A 23 -21.30 8.31 -24.82
C GLN A 23 -21.92 7.15 -24.06
N GLN A 24 -23.18 7.35 -23.67
CA GLN A 24 -24.03 6.39 -23.01
C GLN A 24 -24.73 5.50 -24.05
N GLY A 25 -24.60 4.17 -23.92
CA GLY A 25 -25.38 3.25 -24.76
C GLY A 25 -25.12 1.75 -24.54
N SER A 26 -26.04 1.11 -23.81
CA SER A 26 -26.40 -0.33 -23.80
C SER A 26 -25.53 -1.37 -23.05
N LYS A 27 -26.17 -2.04 -22.08
CA LYS A 27 -25.92 -3.45 -21.65
C LYS A 27 -26.99 -4.33 -22.34
N PRO A 28 -26.97 -5.69 -22.32
CA PRO A 28 -26.05 -6.63 -21.66
C PRO A 28 -25.56 -7.82 -22.54
N GLY A 29 -24.48 -8.51 -22.13
CA GLY A 29 -24.22 -9.90 -22.53
C GLY A 29 -22.87 -10.18 -23.19
N GLN A 30 -22.11 -11.10 -22.57
CA GLN A 30 -20.98 -11.87 -23.12
C GLN A 30 -19.91 -11.13 -23.93
N SER A 31 -18.75 -10.85 -23.32
CA SER A 31 -17.53 -10.61 -24.07
C SER A 31 -17.00 -11.91 -24.66
N VAL A 32 -17.45 -12.24 -25.87
CA VAL A 32 -16.81 -13.27 -26.70
C VAL A 32 -15.51 -12.69 -27.23
N PHE A 33 -14.37 -13.32 -26.91
CA PHE A 33 -13.09 -12.96 -27.51
C PHE A 33 -13.08 -13.44 -28.96
N VAL A 34 -13.37 -12.54 -29.90
CA VAL A 34 -13.29 -12.83 -31.34
C VAL A 34 -11.83 -12.68 -31.78
N LYS A 35 -11.18 -13.80 -32.11
CA LYS A 35 -9.86 -13.80 -32.75
C LYS A 35 -10.04 -13.37 -34.21
N HIS A 36 -9.76 -12.11 -34.53
CA HIS A 36 -9.65 -11.66 -35.91
C HIS A 36 -8.35 -12.18 -36.53
N SER A 37 -8.47 -13.14 -37.45
CA SER A 37 -7.38 -13.57 -38.32
C SER A 37 -7.36 -12.70 -39.58
N TYR A 38 -6.71 -11.53 -39.52
CA TYR A 38 -6.28 -10.83 -40.72
C TYR A 38 -4.95 -11.42 -41.18
N ILE A 39 -5.04 -12.46 -42.02
CA ILE A 39 -3.98 -12.77 -42.99
C ILE A 39 -4.31 -11.98 -44.25
N GLU A 40 -3.27 -11.40 -44.84
CA GLU A 40 -3.25 -10.62 -46.09
C GLU A 40 -3.71 -9.16 -45.99
N GLU A 41 -2.80 -8.26 -45.61
CA GLU A 41 -2.07 -7.46 -46.60
C GLU A 41 -1.02 -6.54 -45.95
N LYS A 42 0.19 -6.56 -46.53
CA LYS A 42 1.28 -5.57 -46.42
C LYS A 42 1.99 -5.44 -45.06
N ALA A 43 2.73 -6.49 -44.68
CA ALA A 43 3.88 -6.33 -43.80
C ALA A 43 4.96 -5.47 -44.50
N ALA A 44 5.33 -4.37 -43.86
CA ALA A 44 6.39 -3.47 -44.30
C ALA A 44 7.71 -4.25 -44.54
N LYS A 45 8.36 -4.02 -45.69
CA LYS A 45 9.67 -4.58 -46.03
C LYS A 45 10.72 -4.08 -45.02
N ILE A 46 11.02 -4.88 -44.00
CA ILE A 46 12.20 -4.68 -43.15
C ILE A 46 13.40 -5.25 -43.90
N VAL A 47 14.32 -4.38 -44.31
CA VAL A 47 15.63 -4.76 -44.85
C VAL A 47 16.46 -5.35 -43.71
N LYS A 48 16.70 -6.65 -43.74
CA LYS A 48 17.64 -7.32 -42.82
C LYS A 48 19.07 -6.92 -43.21
N ARG A 49 19.70 -6.01 -42.46
CA ARG A 49 21.16 -5.84 -42.48
C ARG A 49 21.78 -7.07 -41.82
N SER A 50 22.70 -7.75 -42.51
CA SER A 50 23.49 -8.85 -41.96
C SER A 50 24.45 -8.33 -40.89
N LEU A 51 24.55 -9.06 -39.77
CA LEU A 51 25.53 -8.81 -38.72
C LEU A 51 26.93 -9.28 -39.18
N PRO A 52 28.03 -8.62 -38.76
CA PRO A 52 29.38 -9.04 -39.13
C PRO A 52 29.75 -10.40 -38.51
N SER A 53 30.59 -11.16 -39.21
CA SER A 53 30.91 -12.58 -38.97
C SER A 53 31.47 -12.92 -37.58
N TRP A 54 32.06 -11.97 -36.86
CA TRP A 54 32.57 -12.15 -35.50
C TRP A 54 31.50 -12.16 -34.38
N LEU A 55 30.25 -11.80 -34.68
CA LEU A 55 29.10 -11.94 -33.78
C LEU A 55 28.24 -13.16 -34.12
N ALA A 56 28.64 -13.96 -35.11
CA ALA A 56 27.96 -15.21 -35.44
C ALA A 56 28.35 -16.26 -34.39
N ALA A 57 27.41 -16.58 -33.49
CA ALA A 57 27.58 -17.67 -32.54
C ALA A 57 27.89 -18.96 -33.30
N SER A 58 29.01 -19.59 -32.93
CA SER A 58 29.48 -20.88 -33.45
C SER A 58 28.35 -21.91 -33.45
N SER A 59 28.16 -22.57 -34.59
CA SER A 59 27.18 -23.63 -34.82
C SER A 59 27.49 -24.89 -33.99
N ALA A 60 27.29 -24.81 -32.68
CA ALA A 60 27.06 -25.99 -31.87
C ALA A 60 25.58 -26.37 -32.06
N GLN A 61 25.33 -27.58 -32.54
CA GLN A 61 24.00 -28.15 -32.70
C GLN A 61 23.32 -28.29 -31.33
N HIS A 62 22.78 -27.19 -30.79
CA HIS A 62 21.77 -27.27 -29.75
C HIS A 62 20.49 -27.77 -30.41
N ARG A 63 20.41 -29.10 -30.53
CA ARG A 63 19.18 -29.81 -30.83
C ARG A 63 18.24 -29.51 -29.67
N ILE A 64 17.42 -28.47 -29.81
CA ILE A 64 16.28 -28.23 -28.91
C ILE A 64 15.39 -29.46 -29.09
N LYS A 65 15.58 -30.47 -28.25
CA LYS A 65 14.56 -31.48 -28.00
C LYS A 65 13.41 -30.72 -27.35
N ARG A 66 12.47 -30.24 -28.16
CA ARG A 66 11.09 -30.12 -27.68
C ARG A 66 10.78 -31.50 -27.12
N ARG A 67 10.60 -31.62 -25.80
CA ARG A 67 9.90 -32.77 -25.24
C ARG A 67 8.54 -32.72 -25.94
N SER A 68 8.36 -33.57 -26.96
CA SER A 68 7.03 -33.96 -27.37
C SER A 68 6.45 -34.63 -26.13
N THR A 69 5.67 -33.89 -25.37
CA THR A 69 4.66 -34.50 -24.49
C THR A 69 3.96 -35.53 -25.36
N GLU A 70 3.95 -36.78 -24.89
CA GLU A 70 3.24 -37.86 -25.57
C GLU A 70 1.88 -37.34 -26.01
N GLN A 71 1.63 -37.42 -27.32
CA GLN A 71 0.44 -36.90 -27.99
C GLN A 71 -0.72 -37.86 -27.71
N GLY A 72 -1.01 -38.10 -26.43
CA GLY A 72 -2.03 -38.98 -25.91
C GLY A 72 -2.62 -38.37 -24.64
N ASP A 73 -3.87 -37.91 -24.76
CA ASP A 73 -4.79 -37.63 -23.66
C ASP A 73 -4.52 -36.50 -22.64
N SER A 74 -3.48 -35.65 -22.79
CA SER A 74 -3.34 -34.49 -21.87
C SER A 74 -4.46 -33.44 -22.00
N CYS A 75 -5.24 -33.48 -23.09
CA CYS A 75 -6.33 -32.54 -23.36
C CYS A 75 -7.68 -32.98 -22.76
N LYS A 76 -7.77 -34.20 -22.21
CA LYS A 76 -8.97 -34.72 -21.51
C LYS A 76 -8.88 -34.61 -19.97
N THR A 77 -7.76 -34.13 -19.45
CA THR A 77 -7.45 -34.13 -18.00
C THR A 77 -8.29 -33.16 -17.16
N LEU A 78 -9.08 -32.31 -17.80
CA LEU A 78 -9.98 -31.35 -17.14
C LEU A 78 -11.42 -31.63 -17.60
N GLN A 79 -11.97 -32.79 -17.25
CA GLN A 79 -13.40 -33.04 -17.42
C GLN A 79 -14.10 -32.73 -16.09
N GLY A 80 -15.19 -31.95 -16.11
CA GLY A 80 -15.90 -31.53 -14.89
C GLY A 80 -15.24 -30.38 -14.12
N TYR A 81 -14.35 -29.61 -14.75
CA TYR A 81 -13.76 -28.42 -14.11
C TYR A 81 -14.79 -27.30 -13.90
N ASP A 82 -15.75 -27.12 -14.81
CA ASP A 82 -16.77 -26.06 -14.70
C ASP A 82 -17.60 -26.23 -13.42
N THR A 83 -18.07 -27.45 -13.12
CA THR A 83 -18.82 -27.74 -11.89
C THR A 83 -17.94 -27.58 -10.66
N LYS A 84 -16.71 -28.12 -10.69
CA LYS A 84 -15.76 -27.98 -9.58
C LYS A 84 -15.42 -26.51 -9.28
N LEU A 85 -15.29 -25.67 -10.31
CA LEU A 85 -15.05 -24.24 -10.16
C LEU A 85 -16.31 -23.50 -9.67
N ALA A 86 -17.48 -23.81 -10.22
CA ALA A 86 -18.75 -23.23 -9.78
C ALA A 86 -18.99 -23.50 -8.29
N ASP A 87 -18.77 -24.73 -7.84
CA ASP A 87 -18.92 -25.13 -6.43
C ASP A 87 -17.89 -24.47 -5.49
N ASN A 88 -16.78 -23.96 -6.04
CA ASN A 88 -15.71 -23.28 -5.30
C ASN A 88 -15.60 -21.79 -5.61
N THR A 89 -16.59 -21.21 -6.32
CA THR A 89 -16.67 -19.77 -6.60
C THR A 89 -17.48 -19.11 -5.50
N HIS A 90 -16.83 -18.27 -4.71
CA HIS A 90 -17.47 -17.54 -3.62
C HIS A 90 -17.49 -16.05 -3.96
N SER A 91 -18.65 -15.41 -3.85
CA SER A 91 -18.80 -13.97 -4.06
C SER A 91 -19.19 -13.29 -2.74
N TYR A 92 -18.56 -12.15 -2.48
CA TYR A 92 -18.90 -11.29 -1.35
C TYR A 92 -19.06 -9.85 -1.86
N LEU A 93 -20.15 -9.20 -1.48
CA LEU A 93 -20.45 -7.84 -1.86
C LEU A 93 -20.20 -6.89 -0.70
N PHE A 94 -19.24 -5.98 -0.87
CA PHE A 94 -19.02 -4.87 0.05
C PHE A 94 -20.04 -3.78 -0.25
N ASN A 95 -21.03 -3.61 0.63
CA ASN A 95 -22.09 -2.62 0.48
C ASN A 95 -21.77 -1.36 1.31
N ASP A 96 -20.77 -0.60 0.88
CA ASP A 96 -20.31 0.62 1.55
C ASP A 96 -20.12 1.80 0.58
N LEU A 97 -20.03 3.01 1.16
CA LEU A 97 -19.54 4.17 0.44
C LEU A 97 -18.01 4.07 0.43
N SER A 98 -17.45 3.75 -0.72
CA SER A 98 -16.00 3.53 -0.88
C SER A 98 -15.40 4.56 -1.83
N GLY A 99 -14.41 5.34 -1.34
CA GLY A 99 -13.54 6.15 -2.18
C GLY A 99 -12.25 5.43 -2.53
N SER A 100 -11.66 4.73 -1.56
CA SER A 100 -10.48 3.88 -1.75
C SER A 100 -10.61 2.58 -0.97
N VAL A 101 -9.97 1.53 -1.50
CA VAL A 101 -9.94 0.18 -0.91
C VAL A 101 -8.49 -0.25 -0.74
N SER A 102 -8.14 -0.71 0.46
CA SER A 102 -6.85 -1.33 0.78
C SER A 102 -7.07 -2.77 1.25
N LEU A 103 -6.27 -3.69 0.72
CA LEU A 103 -6.30 -5.11 1.09
C LEU A 103 -4.95 -5.52 1.66
N ALA A 104 -4.95 -6.27 2.74
CA ALA A 104 -3.74 -6.79 3.36
C ALA A 104 -3.94 -8.22 3.86
N TRP A 105 -3.00 -9.10 3.53
CA TRP A 105 -2.89 -10.44 4.12
C TRP A 105 -2.23 -10.34 5.49
N VAL A 106 -2.68 -11.13 6.46
CA VAL A 106 -2.12 -11.14 7.81
C VAL A 106 -1.60 -12.53 8.15
N GLY A 107 -0.29 -12.71 7.99
CA GLY A 107 0.39 -14.00 8.17
C GLY A 107 0.23 -14.95 6.97
N ASP A 108 1.17 -15.87 6.85
CA ASP A 108 1.22 -16.97 5.90
C ASP A 108 0.43 -18.19 6.41
N GLY A 109 -0.32 -18.83 5.51
CA GLY A 109 -1.15 -20.00 5.82
C GLY A 109 -2.38 -19.75 6.71
N THR A 110 -2.60 -18.52 7.19
CA THR A 110 -3.71 -18.17 8.09
C THR A 110 -5.05 -18.01 7.37
N GLY A 111 -5.01 -17.67 6.07
CA GLY A 111 -6.21 -17.29 5.31
C GLY A 111 -6.80 -15.94 5.71
N VAL A 112 -6.12 -15.17 6.56
CA VAL A 112 -6.63 -13.90 7.08
C VAL A 112 -6.39 -12.76 6.09
N ILE A 113 -7.45 -12.04 5.74
CA ILE A 113 -7.40 -10.84 4.90
C ILE A 113 -8.15 -9.71 5.60
N LEU A 114 -7.52 -8.55 5.70
CA LEU A 114 -8.17 -7.30 6.08
C LEU A 114 -8.48 -6.48 4.82
N ALA A 115 -9.71 -6.02 4.71
CA ALA A 115 -10.13 -5.06 3.69
C ALA A 115 -10.57 -3.76 4.39
N LEU A 116 -9.85 -2.68 4.13
CA LEU A 116 -10.16 -1.36 4.65
C LEU A 116 -10.71 -0.52 3.51
N THR A 117 -11.91 0.01 3.69
CA THR A 117 -12.46 1.02 2.79
C THR A 117 -12.54 2.35 3.50
N THR A 118 -12.24 3.42 2.77
CA THR A 118 -12.28 4.78 3.31
C THR A 118 -12.97 5.69 2.32
N PHE A 119 -13.83 6.56 2.83
CA PHE A 119 -14.54 7.55 2.05
C PHE A 119 -14.49 8.88 2.78
N GLN A 120 -14.15 9.92 2.03
CA GLN A 120 -14.08 11.27 2.55
C GLN A 120 -14.85 12.19 1.62
N VAL A 121 -15.81 12.94 2.17
CA VAL A 121 -16.52 13.96 1.42
C VAL A 121 -15.76 15.28 1.57
N PRO A 122 -15.37 15.95 0.48
CA PRO A 122 -14.84 17.30 0.55
C PRO A 122 -16.01 18.27 0.78
N PHE A 123 -16.52 18.35 2.01
CA PHE A 123 -17.48 19.39 2.37
C PHE A 123 -16.72 20.60 2.91
N PHE A 124 -16.97 21.77 2.33
CA PHE A 124 -16.36 23.04 2.75
C PHE A 124 -16.52 23.21 4.28
N MET A 125 -15.38 23.19 4.99
CA MET A 125 -15.21 23.32 6.45
C MET A 125 -15.48 22.08 7.36
N LEU A 126 -15.93 20.93 6.85
CA LEU A 126 -16.07 19.71 7.68
C LEU A 126 -15.48 18.49 6.98
N ARG A 127 -14.45 17.88 7.59
CA ARG A 127 -13.92 16.57 7.17
C ARG A 127 -14.83 15.46 7.70
N LEU A 128 -15.88 15.15 6.96
CA LEU A 128 -16.68 13.94 7.21
C LEU A 128 -16.02 12.77 6.48
N GLY A 129 -15.34 11.94 7.25
CA GLY A 129 -14.72 10.71 6.80
C GLY A 129 -15.42 9.50 7.42
N GLN A 130 -15.57 8.43 6.65
CA GLN A 130 -15.99 7.13 7.13
C GLN A 130 -14.97 6.09 6.71
N SER A 131 -14.72 5.14 7.61
CA SER A 131 -13.91 3.96 7.32
C SER A 131 -14.71 2.71 7.68
N LYS A 132 -14.59 1.69 6.84
CA LYS A 132 -15.08 0.34 7.14
C LYS A 132 -13.92 -0.63 7.12
N LEU A 133 -13.85 -1.48 8.13
CA LEU A 133 -12.86 -2.54 8.23
C LEU A 133 -13.58 -3.87 8.15
N TYR A 134 -13.19 -4.69 7.18
CA TYR A 134 -13.68 -6.04 7.00
C TYR A 134 -12.57 -7.04 7.22
N ARG A 135 -12.92 -8.20 7.76
CA ARG A 135 -11.99 -9.29 8.01
C ARG A 135 -12.50 -10.61 7.44
N SER A 136 -11.62 -11.31 6.74
CA SER A 136 -11.81 -12.69 6.30
C SER A 136 -10.85 -13.61 7.04
N GLU A 137 -11.24 -14.87 7.26
CA GLU A 137 -10.39 -15.94 7.80
C GLU A 137 -10.32 -17.15 6.84
N ASN A 138 -10.86 -17.01 5.63
CA ASN A 138 -11.00 -18.10 4.67
C ASN A 138 -10.57 -17.69 3.28
N TYR A 139 -9.43 -16.97 3.19
CA TYR A 139 -8.81 -16.53 1.95
C TYR A 139 -9.73 -15.64 1.10
N GLY A 140 -10.57 -14.84 1.75
CA GLY A 140 -11.44 -13.86 1.09
C GLY A 140 -12.75 -14.42 0.55
N LYS A 141 -13.11 -15.67 0.86
CA LYS A 141 -14.40 -16.24 0.44
C LYS A 141 -15.57 -15.53 1.10
N THR A 142 -15.43 -15.17 2.37
CA THR A 142 -16.41 -14.38 3.12
C THR A 142 -15.71 -13.35 3.98
N PHE A 143 -16.37 -12.21 4.21
CA PHE A 143 -15.88 -11.15 5.08
C PHE A 143 -16.91 -10.82 6.16
N GLN A 144 -16.40 -10.37 7.31
CA GLN A 144 -17.18 -9.85 8.43
C GLN A 144 -16.84 -8.36 8.60
N ASP A 145 -17.86 -7.51 8.75
CA ASP A 145 -17.66 -6.11 9.13
C ASP A 145 -17.23 -6.05 10.60
N VAL A 146 -15.98 -5.65 10.82
CA VAL A 146 -15.34 -5.53 12.14
C VAL A 146 -15.03 -4.06 12.47
N THR A 147 -15.70 -3.12 11.82
CA THR A 147 -15.48 -1.66 12.01
C THR A 147 -15.69 -1.21 13.45
N SER A 148 -16.52 -1.91 14.22
CA SER A 148 -16.72 -1.62 15.65
C SER A 148 -15.44 -1.82 16.47
N LEU A 149 -14.51 -2.69 16.05
CA LEU A 149 -13.24 -2.90 16.75
C LEU A 149 -12.32 -1.68 16.72
N ILE A 150 -12.50 -0.81 15.72
CA ILE A 150 -11.77 0.47 15.60
C ILE A 150 -12.63 1.66 16.04
N ASN A 151 -13.68 1.42 16.83
CA ASN A 151 -14.63 2.43 17.32
C ASN A 151 -15.19 3.33 16.21
N ASN A 152 -15.36 2.80 14.99
CA ASN A 152 -15.81 3.57 13.82
C ASN A 152 -14.93 4.80 13.51
N THR A 153 -13.65 4.75 13.91
CA THR A 153 -12.69 5.84 13.70
C THR A 153 -12.31 5.94 12.23
N PHE A 154 -12.14 7.17 11.74
CA PHE A 154 -11.62 7.39 10.40
C PHE A 154 -10.13 7.04 10.33
N ILE A 155 -9.81 6.06 9.49
CA ILE A 155 -8.45 5.59 9.21
C ILE A 155 -7.90 6.35 7.99
N ARG A 156 -6.67 6.84 8.11
CA ARG A 156 -5.94 7.57 7.07
C ARG A 156 -5.39 6.58 6.04
N SER A 157 -5.98 6.56 4.85
CA SER A 157 -5.60 5.61 3.80
C SER A 157 -4.18 5.81 3.28
N GLU A 158 -3.59 7.01 3.43
CA GLU A 158 -2.20 7.29 3.07
C GLU A 158 -1.17 6.47 3.87
N PHE A 159 -1.54 6.01 5.08
CA PHE A 159 -0.68 5.13 5.87
C PHE A 159 -0.95 3.65 5.64
N GLY A 160 -1.99 3.30 4.89
CA GLY A 160 -2.37 1.92 4.59
C GLY A 160 -2.62 1.06 5.83
N ILE A 161 -2.42 -0.25 5.68
CA ILE A 161 -2.48 -1.25 6.76
C ILE A 161 -1.06 -1.73 7.01
N ALA A 162 -0.51 -1.44 8.19
CA ALA A 162 0.85 -1.84 8.56
C ALA A 162 0.84 -3.26 9.14
N ILE A 163 1.25 -4.23 8.34
CA ILE A 163 1.33 -5.65 8.70
C ILE A 163 2.70 -5.98 9.28
N GLY A 164 2.71 -6.68 10.42
CA GLY A 164 3.92 -7.14 11.07
C GLY A 164 4.68 -8.18 10.25
N PRO A 165 5.99 -8.34 10.49
CA PRO A 165 6.79 -9.34 9.80
C PRO A 165 6.32 -10.76 10.14
N GLU A 166 6.58 -11.67 9.19
CA GLU A 166 6.35 -13.12 9.31
C GLU A 166 4.90 -13.46 9.74
N ASN A 167 4.75 -14.30 10.76
CA ASN A 167 3.48 -14.74 11.33
C ASN A 167 3.20 -14.11 12.69
N SER A 168 3.74 -12.92 12.95
CA SER A 168 3.53 -12.21 14.22
C SER A 168 2.06 -11.89 14.49
N GLY A 169 1.20 -11.91 13.46
CA GLY A 169 -0.22 -11.58 13.57
C GLY A 169 -0.49 -10.10 13.84
N LYS A 170 0.56 -9.27 13.78
CA LYS A 170 0.49 -7.86 14.16
C LYS A 170 -0.06 -6.98 13.05
N VAL A 171 -0.94 -6.07 13.44
CA VAL A 171 -1.57 -5.11 12.54
C VAL A 171 -1.60 -3.75 13.22
N ILE A 172 -1.23 -2.70 12.49
CA ILE A 172 -1.39 -1.31 12.91
C ILE A 172 -2.25 -0.57 11.87
N LEU A 173 -3.27 0.14 12.34
CA LEU A 173 -4.07 1.09 11.56
C LEU A 173 -3.92 2.48 12.18
N THR A 174 -3.68 3.50 11.37
CA THR A 174 -3.49 4.88 11.86
C THR A 174 -4.72 5.73 11.55
N GLY A 175 -5.34 6.29 12.57
CA GLY A 175 -6.56 7.10 12.46
C GLY A 175 -6.45 8.46 13.11
N GLU A 176 -7.43 9.32 12.83
CA GLU A 176 -7.57 10.63 13.45
C GLU A 176 -8.44 10.55 14.71
N VAL A 177 -8.08 11.30 15.76
CA VAL A 177 -8.91 11.43 16.95
C VAL A 177 -10.08 12.37 16.65
N SER A 178 -11.31 11.89 16.83
CA SER A 178 -12.52 12.70 16.60
C SER A 178 -12.54 13.95 17.49
N GLY A 179 -12.77 15.12 16.90
CA GLY A 179 -12.92 16.38 17.64
C GLY A 179 -11.62 17.08 18.05
N GLY A 180 -10.44 16.62 17.59
CA GLY A 180 -9.16 17.26 17.90
C GLY A 180 -8.11 17.12 16.79
N HIS A 181 -6.90 17.64 17.04
CA HIS A 181 -5.75 17.58 16.12
C HIS A 181 -4.83 16.37 16.36
N GLY A 182 -5.34 15.32 17.03
CA GLY A 182 -4.56 14.16 17.44
C GLY A 182 -4.61 13.01 16.44
N PHE A 183 -3.56 12.19 16.45
CA PHE A 183 -3.54 10.89 15.77
C PHE A 183 -3.53 9.78 16.81
N ARG A 184 -4.09 8.63 16.42
CA ARG A 184 -4.01 7.40 17.20
C ARG A 184 -3.75 6.21 16.32
N ILE A 185 -3.23 5.17 16.94
CA ILE A 185 -3.08 3.87 16.30
C ILE A 185 -4.05 2.88 16.91
N PHE A 186 -4.59 2.01 16.07
CA PHE A 186 -5.24 0.78 16.49
C PHE A 186 -4.26 -0.35 16.24
N VAL A 187 -3.98 -1.12 17.28
CA VAL A 187 -3.01 -2.21 17.24
C VAL A 187 -3.69 -3.54 17.57
N SER A 188 -3.34 -4.56 16.80
CA SER A 188 -3.76 -5.95 17.00
C SER A 188 -2.51 -6.82 17.01
N ASP A 189 -2.46 -7.81 17.88
CA ASP A 189 -1.44 -8.86 17.96
C ASP A 189 -2.04 -10.27 17.76
N ASP A 190 -3.29 -10.33 17.29
CA ASP A 190 -4.08 -11.56 17.18
C ASP A 190 -4.71 -11.76 15.79
N PHE A 191 -3.99 -11.33 14.74
CA PHE A 191 -4.41 -11.41 13.34
C PHE A 191 -5.67 -10.58 13.04
N GLY A 192 -5.82 -9.43 13.68
CA GLY A 192 -6.93 -8.51 13.50
C GLY A 192 -8.25 -8.99 14.14
N LYS A 193 -8.21 -9.91 15.11
CA LYS A 193 -9.41 -10.38 15.82
C LYS A 193 -9.87 -9.37 16.87
N SER A 194 -8.93 -8.71 17.53
CA SER A 194 -9.19 -7.63 18.47
C SER A 194 -8.23 -6.47 18.21
N PHE A 195 -8.66 -5.26 18.58
CA PHE A 195 -7.86 -4.05 18.47
C PHE A 195 -7.89 -3.29 19.78
N SER A 196 -6.71 -2.91 20.26
CA SER A 196 -6.54 -1.87 21.27
C SER A 196 -6.11 -0.58 20.59
N HIS A 197 -6.11 0.55 21.31
CA HIS A 197 -5.72 1.83 20.72
C HIS A 197 -4.81 2.65 21.64
N HIS A 198 -3.92 3.41 21.03
CA HIS A 198 -2.99 4.31 21.70
C HIS A 198 -2.95 5.66 20.99
N ASP A 199 -3.09 6.74 21.74
CA ASP A 199 -2.93 8.09 21.19
C ASP A 199 -1.45 8.40 20.99
N LEU A 200 -1.12 9.00 19.84
CA LEU A 200 0.25 9.34 19.51
C LEU A 200 0.62 10.73 20.06
N PRO A 201 1.83 10.90 20.64
CA PRO A 201 2.31 12.22 21.08
C PRO A 201 2.84 13.09 19.92
N PHE A 202 2.70 12.63 18.67
CA PHE A 202 3.18 13.30 17.46
C PHE A 202 2.21 13.05 16.29
N VAL A 203 2.39 13.81 15.21
CA VAL A 203 1.67 13.60 13.95
C VAL A 203 2.56 12.77 13.01
N PRO A 204 2.19 11.56 12.62
CA PRO A 204 3.00 10.72 11.74
C PRO A 204 3.08 11.32 10.32
N LEU A 205 4.28 11.27 9.73
CA LEU A 205 4.55 11.68 8.34
C LEU A 205 4.51 10.48 7.37
N MET A 206 4.72 9.27 7.90
CA MET A 206 4.79 8.03 7.12
C MET A 206 4.10 6.88 7.86
N GLN A 207 3.88 5.78 7.15
CA GLN A 207 3.45 4.53 7.78
C GLN A 207 4.45 4.09 8.86
N ILE A 208 3.94 3.63 10.00
CA ILE A 208 4.76 3.06 11.08
C ILE A 208 5.43 1.78 10.59
N THR A 209 6.73 1.66 10.81
CA THR A 209 7.53 0.53 10.31
C THR A 209 7.95 -0.40 11.43
N TYR A 210 7.75 -1.69 11.23
CA TYR A 210 8.22 -2.74 12.12
C TYR A 210 9.72 -2.97 11.96
N ASN A 211 10.40 -3.20 13.07
CA ASN A 211 11.71 -3.80 13.04
C ASN A 211 11.60 -5.25 12.51
N PRO A 212 12.37 -5.63 11.47
CA PRO A 212 12.34 -6.98 10.93
C PRO A 212 12.75 -8.09 11.92
N GLY A 213 13.55 -7.76 12.93
CA GLY A 213 14.03 -8.73 13.94
C GLY A 213 13.15 -8.84 15.18
N ASP A 214 12.35 -7.82 15.48
CA ASP A 214 11.44 -7.81 16.63
C ASP A 214 10.18 -7.02 16.30
N SER A 215 9.06 -7.72 16.15
CA SER A 215 7.76 -7.13 15.81
C SER A 215 7.13 -6.26 16.91
N ASN A 216 7.73 -6.18 18.12
CA ASN A 216 7.35 -5.20 19.14
C ASN A 216 7.99 -3.83 18.93
N VAL A 217 9.11 -3.77 18.20
CA VAL A 217 9.86 -2.54 18.04
C VAL A 217 9.39 -1.82 16.77
N LEU A 218 8.99 -0.56 16.92
CA LEU A 218 8.38 0.26 15.88
C LEU A 218 9.14 1.57 15.69
N LEU A 219 9.14 2.08 14.46
CA LEU A 219 9.81 3.32 14.10
C LEU A 219 8.95 4.14 13.14
N VAL A 220 8.94 5.45 13.36
CA VAL A 220 8.16 6.39 12.54
C VAL A 220 8.78 7.79 12.55
N LEU A 221 8.65 8.50 11.44
CA LEU A 221 8.95 9.93 11.36
C LEU A 221 7.69 10.76 11.59
N SER A 222 7.81 11.82 12.39
CA SER A 222 6.76 12.82 12.55
C SER A 222 6.82 13.88 11.44
N ASN A 223 5.74 14.66 11.30
CA ASN A 223 5.68 15.80 10.39
C ASN A 223 6.66 16.94 10.76
N SER A 224 7.17 16.94 12.00
CA SER A 224 8.22 17.84 12.49
C SER A 224 9.63 17.30 12.24
N TYR A 225 9.77 16.24 11.42
CA TYR A 225 11.04 15.56 11.13
C TYR A 225 11.73 14.99 12.37
N GLU A 226 10.94 14.56 13.36
CA GLU A 226 11.46 13.87 14.54
C GLU A 226 11.34 12.36 14.34
N LEU A 227 12.37 11.62 14.76
CA LEU A 227 12.37 10.17 14.74
C LEU A 227 11.88 9.63 16.08
N TRP A 228 10.80 8.85 16.03
CA TRP A 228 10.14 8.26 17.19
C TRP A 228 10.27 6.74 17.18
N LEU A 229 10.62 6.19 18.33
CA LEU A 229 10.84 4.76 18.57
C LEU A 229 9.87 4.27 19.65
N SER A 230 9.27 3.11 19.42
CA SER A 230 8.54 2.35 20.44
C SER A 230 9.15 0.97 20.55
N GLU A 231 9.28 0.46 21.78
CA GLU A 231 9.84 -0.86 22.10
C GLU A 231 8.75 -1.83 22.60
N ASP A 232 7.50 -1.37 22.67
CA ASP A 232 6.36 -2.02 23.31
C ASP A 232 5.10 -1.97 22.42
N PHE A 233 5.32 -2.16 21.12
CA PHE A 233 4.28 -2.24 20.09
C PHE A 233 3.34 -1.02 20.05
N GLY A 234 3.91 0.16 20.27
CA GLY A 234 3.23 1.44 20.12
C GLY A 234 2.53 1.93 21.38
N SER A 235 2.67 1.24 22.52
CA SER A 235 2.12 1.68 23.80
C SER A 235 2.82 2.94 24.32
N ASN A 236 4.15 3.00 24.23
CA ASN A 236 4.96 4.16 24.59
C ASN A 236 5.91 4.54 23.46
N TRP A 237 6.14 5.84 23.30
CA TRP A 237 7.00 6.39 22.25
C TRP A 237 8.05 7.32 22.84
N LYS A 238 9.30 7.16 22.37
CA LYS A 238 10.44 8.02 22.72
C LYS A 238 10.95 8.70 21.47
N LYS A 239 11.16 10.02 21.53
CA LYS A 239 11.90 10.73 20.50
C LYS A 239 13.38 10.41 20.63
N VAL A 240 14.01 9.95 19.55
CA VAL A 240 15.41 9.52 19.55
C VAL A 240 16.33 10.45 18.77
N HIS A 241 15.82 11.12 17.72
CA HIS A 241 16.56 12.08 16.91
C HIS A 241 15.65 13.19 16.39
N ASP A 242 16.23 14.37 16.18
CA ASP A 242 15.60 15.52 15.52
C ASP A 242 16.14 15.70 14.09
N MET A 243 15.38 16.41 13.25
CA MET A 243 15.76 16.75 11.86
C MET A 243 16.14 15.55 10.98
N VAL A 244 15.39 14.47 11.10
CA VAL A 244 15.54 13.26 10.28
C VAL A 244 14.69 13.34 9.02
N CYS A 245 15.33 13.16 7.88
CA CYS A 245 14.71 13.31 6.56
C CYS A 245 14.27 11.99 5.94
N LEU A 246 14.99 10.91 6.22
CA LEU A 246 14.68 9.57 5.77
C LEU A 246 15.18 8.57 6.80
N VAL A 247 14.44 7.49 7.00
CA VAL A 247 14.84 6.41 7.90
C VAL A 247 14.50 5.03 7.32
N LYS A 248 15.35 4.05 7.62
CA LYS A 248 15.13 2.63 7.31
C LYS A 248 15.70 1.74 8.42
N TRP A 249 15.01 0.63 8.64
CA TRP A 249 15.54 -0.49 9.41
C TRP A 249 16.65 -1.20 8.65
N GLY A 250 17.74 -1.48 9.36
CA GLY A 250 18.81 -2.38 8.96
C GLY A 250 18.59 -3.79 9.49
N ARG A 251 19.62 -4.63 9.34
CA ARG A 251 19.67 -5.94 10.03
C ARG A 251 20.05 -5.73 11.49
N LYS A 252 19.76 -6.73 12.34
CA LYS A 252 20.15 -6.73 13.76
C LYS A 252 19.70 -5.44 14.47
N ASN A 253 18.44 -5.03 14.32
CA ASN A 253 17.87 -3.86 15.00
C ASN A 253 18.59 -2.51 14.75
N THR A 254 19.47 -2.42 13.75
CA THR A 254 20.15 -1.18 13.40
C THR A 254 19.18 -0.21 12.71
N ILE A 255 19.32 1.08 12.99
CA ILE A 255 18.57 2.14 12.32
C ILE A 255 19.53 2.97 11.46
N PHE A 256 19.22 3.12 10.18
CA PHE A 256 19.92 4.02 9.27
C PHE A 256 19.03 5.20 8.93
N PHE A 257 19.55 6.41 9.06
CA PHE A 257 18.79 7.61 8.78
C PHE A 257 19.65 8.74 8.23
N THR A 258 19.03 9.63 7.45
CA THR A 258 19.66 10.87 7.02
C THR A 258 19.14 12.05 7.83
N ALA A 259 20.02 12.95 8.22
CA ALA A 259 19.66 14.13 9.01
C ALA A 259 20.21 15.42 8.38
N SER A 260 19.51 16.53 8.61
CA SER A 260 19.94 17.86 8.20
C SER A 260 20.47 18.65 9.40
N LEU A 261 21.67 19.22 9.27
CA LEU A 261 22.23 20.14 10.27
C LEU A 261 21.63 21.55 10.15
N ASN A 262 21.16 21.92 8.96
CA ASN A 262 20.64 23.25 8.66
C ASN A 262 19.11 23.32 8.79
N GLY A 263 18.47 22.26 9.28
CA GLY A 263 17.02 22.22 9.55
C GLY A 263 16.13 22.02 8.31
N SER A 264 16.71 21.70 7.15
CA SER A 264 15.98 21.50 5.89
C SER A 264 16.32 20.16 5.25
N CYS A 265 15.29 19.34 5.01
CA CYS A 265 15.41 18.10 4.24
C CYS A 265 15.49 18.31 2.72
N SER A 266 15.37 19.56 2.26
CA SER A 266 15.54 19.94 0.85
C SER A 266 17.00 20.12 0.46
N ASP A 267 17.92 20.09 1.43
CA ASP A 267 19.37 20.34 1.24
C ASP A 267 20.05 19.11 0.63
N ARG A 268 19.65 18.79 -0.60
CA ARG A 268 20.13 17.61 -1.34
C ARG A 268 21.65 17.64 -1.48
N GLY A 269 22.28 16.52 -1.14
CA GLY A 269 23.74 16.37 -1.17
C GLY A 269 24.46 16.86 0.09
N MET A 270 23.74 17.50 1.02
CA MET A 270 24.30 18.03 2.28
C MET A 270 23.78 17.31 3.53
N LEU A 271 22.98 16.24 3.35
CA LEU A 271 22.47 15.44 4.46
C LEU A 271 23.54 14.49 4.98
N GLU A 272 23.58 14.33 6.30
CA GLU A 272 24.46 13.35 6.95
C GLU A 272 23.76 12.01 7.06
N LEU A 273 24.41 10.94 6.57
CA LEU A 273 24.00 9.57 6.86
C LEU A 273 24.51 9.17 8.24
N ARG A 274 23.61 8.74 9.11
CA ARG A 274 23.89 8.27 10.46
C ARG A 274 23.36 6.86 10.67
N GLN A 275 23.98 6.17 11.62
CA GLN A 275 23.60 4.84 12.08
C GLN A 275 23.39 4.89 13.59
N ASP A 276 22.34 4.24 14.08
CA ASP A 276 22.09 4.06 15.50
C ASP A 276 21.87 2.58 15.83
N ASP A 277 22.68 2.07 16.76
CA ASP A 277 22.62 0.70 17.27
C ASP A 277 22.21 0.66 18.76
N ARG A 278 21.74 1.78 19.34
CA ARG A 278 21.47 1.93 20.78
C ARG A 278 20.48 0.93 21.38
N LEU A 279 19.70 0.22 20.57
CA LEU A 279 18.88 -0.91 21.02
C LEU A 279 19.70 -2.05 21.66
N TRP A 280 21.01 -2.13 21.41
CA TRP A 280 21.88 -3.18 21.97
C TRP A 280 22.72 -2.75 23.18
N GLN A 281 22.90 -1.45 23.42
CA GLN A 281 23.78 -0.99 24.50
C GLN A 281 23.20 -1.23 25.90
N ASN A 282 21.88 -1.16 26.06
CA ASN A 282 21.24 -1.45 27.35
C ASN A 282 21.28 -2.94 27.75
N HIS A 283 21.60 -3.87 26.84
CA HIS A 283 21.70 -5.29 27.16
C HIS A 283 23.13 -5.73 27.55
N GLN A 284 24.16 -4.92 27.29
CA GLN A 284 25.53 -5.23 27.72
C GLN A 284 25.82 -4.79 29.17
N ASP A 285 25.08 -3.82 29.70
CA ASP A 285 25.24 -3.34 31.08
C ASP A 285 24.57 -4.26 32.13
N CYS A 286 23.86 -5.32 31.72
CA CYS A 286 23.29 -6.33 32.62
C CYS A 286 24.22 -7.54 32.86
N CYS A 287 25.42 -7.55 32.28
CA CYS A 287 26.39 -8.65 32.39
C CYS A 287 27.73 -8.20 33.02
N GLN A 288 27.69 -7.27 33.97
CA GLN A 288 28.82 -7.00 34.88
C GLN A 288 28.41 -7.26 36.34
#